data_AF-A0A5K7X809-F1
#
_entry.id   AF-A0A5K7X809-F1
#
_cell.length_a   1.000
_cell.length_b   1.000
_cell.length_c   1.000
_cell.angle_alpha   90.00
_cell.angle_beta   90.00
_cell.angle_gamma   90.00
#
_symmetry.space_group_name_H-M   'P 1'
#
loop_
_entity.id
_entity.type
_entity.pdbx_description
1 polymer ?
#
loop_
_entity_poly.entity_id
_entity_poly.type
_entity_poly.pdbx_seq_one_letter_code
_entity_poly.pdbx_strand_id
1 'polypeptide(L)'
;MPAYPRNNQVKYIVLDFDGTCTQIPAIQAEYLELFRHGFAEHIEHLLHEQKYHRPEDKGSHGQSLIAGGPLTEVEWRRALEEVRRHSPVAGWMLGGCSAAPAAADPYILADESAKLVLRRRGMKNPSLPPTINGEAYAAVPAPWRPETREVFQRLVNEGIKIFIVSNSSTEFIEGRLKHLLGNDADLLQVVSVHSDAGKFLVRELAWDDSSLSVDARAMFAALSAVSDAGPDEEPERPIYLRRGAYFEAICRVLGGDLAQLKNTVFCGDIWEMDLAMPFALGANVHLLERAPPFPTYPYEKAALAACRNRGLWSSDLSGLLMWLDRGSARRSGAGGSADSPAAVQENTADRVKRLEFYYAEHAEQARQHENQRERMTNLVLGVAGALIGVMTFADLAVWSLPAALAVTALGAYGLVFARKHYERNRYHVSIMREIRKEMEYACGTMLRPFDVPPNRTLDQIRKAGVRAHYANFGREDHNGPNAENLKPTHKVKRRRSYARCIIRLRLHQMWEGFHWLILGLGAFFCIVVLTKWMMPSDDQPLRVQLITGDTTVGPKQERPNVDE
;
A
#
# COMPACT_ATOMS: atom_id res chain seq x y z
N MET A 1 17.64 1.42 42.47
CA MET A 1 17.26 1.29 41.04
C MET A 1 18.49 0.86 40.25
N PRO A 2 18.39 -0.12 39.33
CA PRO A 2 19.54 -0.52 38.53
C PRO A 2 19.95 0.64 37.61
N ALA A 3 21.24 0.99 37.63
CA ALA A 3 21.80 2.04 36.79
C ALA A 3 21.57 1.70 35.30
N TYR A 4 20.95 2.61 34.55
CA TYR A 4 20.83 2.48 33.10
C TYR A 4 22.25 2.37 32.49
N PRO A 5 22.51 1.39 31.60
CA PRO A 5 23.84 1.17 31.04
C PRO A 5 24.31 2.39 30.23
N ARG A 6 25.51 2.88 30.54
CA ARG A 6 26.15 4.10 30.01
C ARG A 6 26.64 4.02 28.55
N ASN A 7 26.08 3.15 27.72
CA ASN A 7 26.70 2.72 26.46
C ASN A 7 25.96 3.18 25.17
N ASN A 8 25.58 4.45 25.08
CA ASN A 8 25.03 5.06 23.83
C ASN A 8 26.16 5.53 22.89
N GLN A 9 27.11 4.65 22.54
CA GLN A 9 28.04 4.96 21.44
C GLN A 9 27.34 4.63 20.13
N VAL A 10 27.35 5.58 19.19
CA VAL A 10 26.84 5.34 17.83
C VAL A 10 27.70 4.27 17.17
N LYS A 11 27.03 3.23 16.64
CA LYS A 11 27.66 2.10 15.94
C LYS A 11 27.24 2.01 14.48
N TYR A 12 26.07 2.56 14.17
CA TYR A 12 25.45 2.46 12.86
C TYR A 12 24.97 3.83 12.42
N ILE A 13 25.18 4.14 11.15
CA ILE A 13 24.56 5.27 10.48
C ILE A 13 23.73 4.72 9.32
N VAL A 14 22.46 5.07 9.29
CA VAL A 14 21.52 4.74 8.22
C VAL A 14 21.22 6.02 7.47
N LEU A 15 21.57 6.08 6.20
CA LEU A 15 21.44 7.25 5.34
C LEU A 15 20.30 7.02 4.35
N ASP A 16 19.46 8.02 4.16
CA ASP A 16 18.80 8.21 2.88
C ASP A 16 19.82 8.54 1.76
N PHE A 17 19.41 8.40 0.51
CA PHE A 17 20.26 8.63 -0.66
C PHE A 17 20.04 9.99 -1.30
N ASP A 18 18.84 10.26 -1.83
CA ASP A 18 18.57 11.44 -2.65
C ASP A 18 18.25 12.66 -1.79
N GLY A 19 18.99 13.76 -1.98
CA GLY A 19 18.88 14.94 -1.10
C GLY A 19 19.73 14.85 0.15
N THR A 20 19.91 13.62 0.66
CA THR A 20 20.83 13.33 1.77
C THR A 20 22.27 13.19 1.31
N CYS A 21 22.58 12.22 0.45
CA CYS A 21 23.94 11.98 -0.06
C CYS A 21 24.25 12.74 -1.36
N THR A 22 23.22 13.20 -2.07
CA THR A 22 23.31 13.84 -3.39
C THR A 22 22.80 15.29 -3.38
N GLN A 23 23.22 16.07 -4.36
CA GLN A 23 22.88 17.50 -4.51
C GLN A 23 21.68 17.69 -5.44
N ILE A 24 20.48 17.55 -4.89
CA ILE A 24 19.22 17.76 -5.61
C ILE A 24 19.10 19.16 -6.27
N PRO A 25 19.55 20.27 -5.63
CA PRO A 25 19.50 21.59 -6.28
C PRO A 25 20.28 21.68 -7.60
N ALA A 26 21.29 20.83 -7.80
CA ALA A 26 22.13 20.86 -9.00
C ALA A 26 21.41 20.33 -10.25
N ILE A 27 20.42 19.45 -10.08
CA ILE A 27 19.72 18.78 -11.20
C ILE A 27 18.30 19.25 -11.42
N GLN A 28 17.71 19.97 -10.46
CA GLN A 28 16.26 20.21 -10.44
C GLN A 28 15.71 20.87 -11.71
N ALA A 29 16.42 21.84 -12.31
CA ALA A 29 15.93 22.55 -13.49
C ALA A 29 15.83 21.62 -14.71
N GLU A 30 16.89 20.84 -14.95
CA GLU A 30 16.95 19.90 -16.06
C GLU A 30 15.99 18.72 -15.85
N TYR A 31 15.94 18.16 -14.63
CA TYR A 31 14.98 17.11 -14.29
C TYR A 31 13.53 17.57 -14.49
N LEU A 32 13.16 18.76 -14.01
CA LEU A 32 11.79 19.27 -14.15
C LEU A 32 11.41 19.50 -15.62
N GLU A 33 12.38 19.86 -16.47
CA GLU A 33 12.15 20.05 -17.91
C GLU A 33 11.97 18.73 -18.65
N LEU A 34 12.77 17.71 -18.33
CA LEU A 34 12.60 16.36 -18.89
C LEU A 34 11.28 15.71 -18.45
N PHE A 35 10.95 15.85 -17.16
CA PHE A 35 9.67 15.37 -16.65
C PHE A 35 8.50 16.07 -17.36
N ARG A 36 8.59 17.39 -17.57
CA ARG A 36 7.60 18.17 -18.32
C ARG A 36 7.42 17.65 -19.74
N HIS A 37 8.52 17.31 -20.43
CA HIS A 37 8.47 16.73 -21.78
C HIS A 37 7.71 15.41 -21.79
N GLY A 38 8.10 14.43 -20.96
CA GLY A 38 7.40 13.14 -20.90
C GLY A 38 5.94 13.28 -20.46
N PHE A 39 5.64 14.25 -19.59
CA PHE A 39 4.25 14.57 -19.22
C PHE A 39 3.45 15.23 -20.35
N ALA A 40 4.07 16.09 -21.17
CA ALA A 40 3.44 16.68 -22.34
C ALA A 40 3.05 15.61 -23.36
N GLU A 41 3.95 14.66 -23.66
CA GLU A 41 3.69 13.52 -24.53
C GLU A 41 2.53 12.66 -24.00
N HIS A 42 2.49 12.42 -22.69
CA HIS A 42 1.38 11.71 -22.08
C HIS A 42 0.03 12.43 -22.24
N ILE A 43 0.00 13.76 -22.10
CA ILE A 43 -1.20 14.56 -22.35
C ILE A 43 -1.62 14.46 -23.83
N GLU A 44 -0.68 14.52 -24.77
CA GLU A 44 -0.99 14.36 -26.20
C GLU A 44 -1.58 12.98 -26.51
N HIS A 45 -1.04 11.93 -25.90
CA HIS A 45 -1.58 10.58 -26.01
C HIS A 45 -3.03 10.52 -25.52
N LEU A 46 -3.33 11.08 -24.34
CA LEU A 46 -4.69 11.11 -23.79
C LEU A 46 -5.66 11.89 -24.69
N LEU A 47 -5.22 13.02 -25.26
CA LEU A 47 -6.03 13.80 -26.21
C LEU A 47 -6.28 13.03 -27.51
N HIS A 48 -5.29 12.29 -27.99
CA HIS A 48 -5.42 11.42 -29.15
C HIS A 48 -6.43 10.30 -28.88
N GLU A 49 -6.29 9.55 -27.79
CA GLU A 49 -7.24 8.49 -27.41
C GLU A 49 -8.68 9.01 -27.36
N GLN A 50 -8.88 10.17 -26.74
CA GLN A 50 -10.19 10.84 -26.65
C GLN A 50 -10.79 11.21 -28.02
N LYS A 51 -9.95 11.56 -29.01
CA LYS A 51 -10.41 11.93 -30.36
C LYS A 51 -10.86 10.72 -31.17
N TYR A 52 -10.21 9.57 -30.99
CA TYR A 52 -10.44 8.38 -31.82
C TYR A 52 -11.40 7.34 -31.20
N HIS A 53 -11.69 7.42 -29.89
CA HIS A 53 -12.71 6.56 -29.27
C HIS A 53 -14.13 7.03 -29.62
N ARG A 54 -14.88 6.18 -30.35
CA ARG A 54 -16.25 6.49 -30.79
C ARG A 54 -17.17 6.64 -29.58
N PRO A 55 -18.15 7.57 -29.63
CA PRO A 55 -19.14 7.74 -28.56
C PRO A 55 -19.99 6.51 -28.25
N GLU A 56 -19.97 5.49 -29.10
CA GLU A 56 -20.80 4.28 -29.03
C GLU A 56 -20.21 3.22 -28.08
N ASP A 57 -18.90 3.26 -27.78
CA ASP A 57 -18.24 2.32 -26.85
C ASP A 57 -18.33 2.73 -25.38
N LYS A 58 -19.26 3.63 -25.03
CA LYS A 58 -19.47 4.17 -23.65
C LYS A 58 -20.01 3.15 -22.63
N GLY A 59 -19.97 1.86 -22.94
CA GLY A 59 -20.70 0.81 -22.25
C GLY A 59 -20.21 0.42 -20.85
N SER A 60 -18.96 0.68 -20.44
CA SER A 60 -18.53 0.08 -19.16
C SER A 60 -17.41 0.74 -18.38
N HIS A 61 -16.52 1.55 -18.94
CA HIS A 61 -15.42 2.15 -18.16
C HIS A 61 -15.41 3.67 -18.35
N GLY A 62 -15.82 4.39 -17.30
CA GLY A 62 -15.89 5.86 -17.26
C GLY A 62 -14.52 6.52 -17.41
N GLN A 63 -13.96 6.48 -18.61
CA GLN A 63 -12.80 7.27 -18.98
C GLN A 63 -13.18 8.75 -18.87
N SER A 64 -12.48 9.45 -17.98
CA SER A 64 -12.67 10.87 -17.76
C SER A 64 -12.09 11.61 -18.95
N LEU A 65 -12.93 12.29 -19.74
CA LEU A 65 -12.48 13.20 -20.79
C LEU A 65 -11.59 14.27 -20.15
N ILE A 66 -10.42 14.53 -20.75
CA ILE A 66 -9.57 15.64 -20.36
C ILE A 66 -9.93 16.87 -21.20
N ALA A 67 -10.04 18.02 -20.54
CA ALA A 67 -10.28 19.30 -21.19
C ALA A 67 -8.95 19.95 -21.62
N GLY A 68 -9.01 20.80 -22.65
CA GLY A 68 -7.89 21.63 -23.11
C GLY A 68 -7.13 21.07 -24.31
N GLY A 69 -6.04 21.75 -24.67
CA GLY A 69 -5.10 21.36 -25.73
C GLY A 69 -3.79 20.77 -25.18
N PRO A 70 -2.70 20.74 -25.96
CA PRO A 70 -1.38 20.30 -25.50
C PRO A 70 -0.93 21.01 -24.20
N LEU A 71 -0.04 20.39 -23.43
CA LEU A 71 0.51 20.99 -22.22
C LEU A 71 1.33 22.24 -22.57
N THR A 72 0.98 23.39 -22.02
CA THR A 72 1.75 24.62 -22.24
C THR A 72 2.79 24.84 -21.14
N GLU A 73 3.89 25.52 -21.47
CA GLU A 73 4.92 25.89 -20.49
C GLU A 73 4.36 26.77 -19.36
N VAL A 74 3.48 27.72 -19.70
CA VAL A 74 2.83 28.61 -18.72
C VAL A 74 1.96 27.82 -17.74
N GLU A 75 1.19 26.86 -18.23
CA GLU A 75 0.36 25.98 -17.39
C GLU A 75 1.22 25.15 -16.44
N TRP A 76 2.33 24.59 -16.93
CA TRP A 76 3.27 23.82 -16.12
C TRP A 76 3.93 24.67 -15.03
N ARG A 77 4.51 25.82 -15.38
CA ARG A 77 5.13 26.73 -14.40
C ARG A 77 4.14 27.18 -13.33
N ARG A 78 2.92 27.54 -13.73
CA ARG A 78 1.85 27.91 -12.79
C ARG A 78 1.48 26.77 -11.85
N ALA A 79 1.49 25.52 -12.31
CA ALA A 79 1.26 24.36 -11.45
C ALA A 79 2.40 24.18 -10.43
N LEU A 80 3.66 24.27 -10.85
CA LEU A 80 4.83 24.20 -9.96
C LEU A 80 4.78 25.27 -8.86
N GLU A 81 4.53 26.53 -9.23
CA GLU A 81 4.41 27.64 -8.29
C GLU A 81 3.28 27.44 -7.29
N GLU A 82 2.14 26.93 -7.76
CA GLU A 82 0.99 26.68 -6.91
C GLU A 82 1.23 25.57 -5.90
N VAL A 83 1.85 24.46 -6.32
CA VAL A 83 2.21 23.36 -5.41
C VAL A 83 3.23 23.84 -4.38
N ARG A 84 4.26 24.58 -4.80
CA ARG A 84 5.24 25.19 -3.88
C ARG A 84 4.58 26.08 -2.84
N ARG A 85 3.70 26.98 -3.27
CA ARG A 85 3.01 27.93 -2.38
C ARG A 85 2.15 27.24 -1.31
N HIS A 86 1.56 26.09 -1.62
CA HIS A 86 0.73 25.34 -0.67
C HIS A 86 1.54 24.34 0.18
N SER A 87 2.81 24.10 -0.14
CA SER A 87 3.67 23.27 0.70
C SER A 87 4.15 24.06 1.93
N PRO A 88 4.24 23.47 3.13
CA PRO A 88 4.11 22.04 3.43
C PRO A 88 2.71 21.55 3.79
N VAL A 89 1.69 22.42 3.77
CA VAL A 89 0.29 22.07 4.10
C VAL A 89 -0.25 21.03 3.11
N ALA A 90 -0.02 21.25 1.82
CA ALA A 90 -0.23 20.25 0.79
C ALA A 90 0.83 19.15 0.88
N GLY A 91 0.36 17.91 0.88
CA GLY A 91 1.19 16.71 0.91
C GLY A 91 1.35 16.04 -0.45
N TRP A 92 2.40 15.25 -0.60
CA TRP A 92 2.55 14.26 -1.66
C TRP A 92 1.57 13.11 -1.43
N MET A 93 0.53 13.05 -2.26
CA MET A 93 -0.60 12.14 -2.02
C MET A 93 -0.37 10.81 -2.72
N LEU A 94 -0.14 9.76 -1.93
CA LEU A 94 -0.01 8.39 -2.39
C LEU A 94 -1.00 7.49 -1.65
N GLY A 95 -1.82 6.76 -2.40
CA GLY A 95 -2.83 5.87 -1.81
C GLY A 95 -3.84 6.59 -0.89
N GLY A 96 -4.07 7.89 -1.12
CA GLY A 96 -4.97 8.71 -0.29
C GLY A 96 -4.33 9.25 1.00
N CYS A 97 -3.04 8.99 1.25
CA CYS A 97 -2.32 9.50 2.41
C CYS A 97 -1.18 10.45 1.97
N SER A 98 -0.87 11.43 2.80
CA SER A 98 0.29 12.30 2.58
C SER A 98 1.58 11.60 3.01
N ALA A 99 2.49 11.36 2.08
CA ALA A 99 3.78 10.72 2.37
C ALA A 99 4.87 11.71 2.83
N ALA A 100 4.85 12.94 2.32
CA ALA A 100 5.83 14.02 2.55
C ALA A 100 5.21 15.38 2.13
N PRO A 101 5.85 16.54 2.37
CA PRO A 101 5.43 17.81 1.74
C PRO A 101 5.39 17.74 0.21
N ALA A 102 4.38 18.33 -0.42
CA ALA A 102 4.20 18.32 -1.89
C ALA A 102 5.31 19.03 -2.69
N ALA A 103 6.18 19.78 -2.03
CA ALA A 103 7.35 20.42 -2.66
C ALA A 103 8.60 20.20 -1.81
N ALA A 104 8.75 19.02 -1.18
CA ALA A 104 9.96 18.69 -0.42
C ALA A 104 11.20 18.56 -1.33
N ASP A 105 11.02 18.09 -2.56
CA ASP A 105 12.07 17.89 -3.56
C ASP A 105 11.49 18.09 -4.99
N PRO A 106 12.30 18.09 -6.08
CA PRO A 106 11.80 18.26 -7.44
C PRO A 106 10.99 17.07 -7.96
N TYR A 107 11.26 15.85 -7.48
CA TYR A 107 10.57 14.63 -7.89
C TYR A 107 9.10 14.66 -7.45
N ILE A 108 8.91 14.96 -6.16
CA ILE A 108 7.61 15.12 -5.52
C ILE A 108 6.87 16.33 -6.12
N LEU A 109 7.57 17.45 -6.30
CA LEU A 109 6.99 18.65 -6.90
C LEU A 109 6.47 18.40 -8.31
N ALA A 110 7.21 17.67 -9.14
CA ALA A 110 6.81 17.34 -10.50
C ALA A 110 5.55 16.47 -10.53
N ASP A 111 5.53 15.40 -9.74
CA ASP A 111 4.40 14.46 -9.64
C ASP A 111 3.12 15.18 -9.18
N GLU A 112 3.17 15.96 -8.11
CA GLU A 112 1.99 16.70 -7.63
C GLU A 112 1.55 17.81 -8.58
N SER A 113 2.48 18.46 -9.28
CA SER A 113 2.15 19.49 -10.28
C SER A 113 1.45 18.88 -11.49
N ALA A 114 1.90 17.72 -11.97
CA ALA A 114 1.25 17.00 -13.06
C ALA A 114 -0.14 16.51 -12.67
N LYS A 115 -0.30 15.96 -11.45
CA LYS A 115 -1.63 15.61 -10.91
C LYS A 115 -2.54 16.84 -10.79
N LEU A 116 -2.02 18.00 -10.38
CA LEU A 116 -2.79 19.24 -10.32
C LEU A 116 -3.29 19.68 -11.71
N VAL A 117 -2.43 19.61 -12.74
CA VAL A 117 -2.82 19.89 -14.13
C VAL A 117 -3.93 18.94 -14.59
N LEU A 118 -3.78 17.63 -14.38
CA LEU A 118 -4.80 16.65 -14.76
C LEU A 118 -6.14 16.88 -14.05
N ARG A 119 -6.14 17.20 -12.74
CA ARG A 119 -7.35 17.55 -11.99
C ARG A 119 -8.06 18.78 -12.57
N ARG A 120 -7.31 19.82 -12.92
CA ARG A 120 -7.84 21.05 -13.54
C ARG A 120 -8.45 20.79 -14.91
N ARG A 121 -7.91 19.81 -15.63
CA ARG A 121 -8.44 19.33 -16.90
C ARG A 121 -9.60 18.34 -16.74
N GLY A 122 -10.12 18.15 -15.52
CA GLY A 122 -11.33 17.37 -15.24
C GLY A 122 -11.09 15.90 -14.90
N MET A 123 -9.83 15.45 -14.80
CA MET A 123 -9.53 14.06 -14.42
C MET A 123 -9.75 13.84 -12.92
N LYS A 124 -10.69 12.96 -12.56
CA LYS A 124 -11.03 12.68 -11.14
C LYS A 124 -9.96 11.90 -10.39
N ASN A 125 -9.30 10.96 -11.06
CA ASN A 125 -8.28 10.09 -10.47
C ASN A 125 -7.01 10.17 -11.33
N PRO A 126 -6.21 11.24 -11.20
CA PRO A 126 -5.00 11.40 -11.99
C PRO A 126 -4.00 10.29 -11.64
N SER A 127 -3.66 9.46 -12.63
CA SER A 127 -2.56 8.49 -12.56
C SER A 127 -1.53 8.85 -13.62
N LEU A 128 -0.28 9.01 -13.21
CA LEU A 128 0.83 9.24 -14.12
C LEU A 128 1.50 7.91 -14.46
N PRO A 129 1.91 7.69 -15.71
CA PRO A 129 2.80 6.59 -16.06
C PRO A 129 4.08 6.65 -15.21
N PRO A 130 4.47 5.56 -14.53
CA PRO A 130 5.70 5.53 -13.74
C PRO A 130 6.98 5.79 -14.56
N THR A 131 6.91 5.57 -15.88
CA THR A 131 8.04 5.74 -16.80
C THR A 131 8.50 7.20 -16.92
N ILE A 132 7.59 8.17 -16.86
CA ILE A 132 7.93 9.61 -16.97
C ILE A 132 8.94 10.02 -15.91
N ASN A 133 8.68 9.63 -14.65
CA ASN A 133 9.59 9.90 -13.55
C ASN A 133 10.91 9.12 -13.70
N GLY A 134 10.81 7.82 -14.02
CA GLY A 134 11.98 6.95 -14.14
C GLY A 134 12.96 7.40 -15.23
N GLU A 135 12.45 7.83 -16.38
CA GLU A 135 13.25 8.32 -17.51
C GLU A 135 13.92 9.65 -17.20
N ALA A 136 13.17 10.64 -16.67
CA ALA A 136 13.73 11.93 -16.28
C ALA A 136 14.80 11.79 -15.18
N TYR A 137 14.55 10.90 -14.21
CA TYR A 137 15.49 10.61 -13.12
C TYR A 137 16.77 9.93 -13.62
N ALA A 138 16.65 8.96 -14.52
CA ALA A 138 17.80 8.25 -15.09
C ALA A 138 18.68 9.16 -15.97
N ALA A 139 18.08 10.12 -16.66
CA ALA A 139 18.78 11.05 -17.54
C ALA A 139 19.64 12.07 -16.79
N VAL A 140 19.24 12.48 -15.58
CA VAL A 140 19.91 13.56 -14.84
C VAL A 140 20.20 13.14 -13.39
N PRO A 141 21.16 12.23 -13.19
CA PRO A 141 21.40 11.68 -11.86
C PRO A 141 22.11 12.71 -10.97
N ALA A 142 21.50 13.05 -9.82
CA ALA A 142 22.01 14.06 -8.88
C ALA A 142 23.47 13.80 -8.49
N PRO A 143 24.40 14.77 -8.57
CA PRO A 143 25.79 14.55 -8.19
C PRO A 143 25.93 14.30 -6.70
N TRP A 144 26.98 13.58 -6.29
CA TRP A 144 27.30 13.40 -4.87
C TRP A 144 27.60 14.74 -4.20
N ARG A 145 27.27 14.86 -2.92
CA ARG A 145 27.79 15.99 -2.12
C ARG A 145 29.32 15.90 -2.02
N PRO A 146 30.03 17.03 -2.09
CA PRO A 146 31.50 17.04 -2.17
C PRO A 146 32.15 16.42 -0.92
N GLU A 147 31.52 16.55 0.25
CA GLU A 147 32.00 16.04 1.52
C GLU A 147 31.72 14.54 1.75
N THR A 148 30.88 13.89 0.95
CA THR A 148 30.37 12.53 1.23
C THR A 148 31.51 11.52 1.43
N ARG A 149 32.51 11.53 0.55
CA ARG A 149 33.64 10.58 0.63
C ARG A 149 34.43 10.76 1.92
N GLU A 150 34.77 12.01 2.28
CA GLU A 150 35.54 12.29 3.50
C GLU A 150 34.75 11.90 4.75
N VAL A 151 33.46 12.23 4.80
CA VAL A 151 32.59 11.86 5.92
C VAL A 151 32.50 10.36 6.08
N PHE A 152 32.31 9.61 4.99
CA PHE A 152 32.28 8.14 5.03
C PHE A 152 33.60 7.57 5.56
N GLN A 153 34.73 8.07 5.07
CA GLN A 153 36.05 7.65 5.56
C GLN A 153 36.21 7.89 7.06
N ARG A 154 35.84 9.08 7.55
CA ARG A 154 35.96 9.39 8.98
C ARG A 154 35.06 8.51 9.84
N LEU A 155 33.84 8.24 9.42
CA LEU A 155 32.92 7.35 10.14
C LEU A 155 33.45 5.90 10.17
N VAL A 156 33.95 5.39 9.05
CA VAL A 156 34.52 4.04 8.97
C VAL A 156 35.79 3.92 9.82
N ASN A 157 36.65 4.94 9.85
CA ASN A 157 37.84 4.97 10.71
C ASN A 157 37.50 4.89 12.22
N GLU A 158 36.31 5.36 12.60
CA GLU A 158 35.76 5.24 13.97
C GLU A 158 35.02 3.91 14.21
N GLY A 159 35.06 2.99 13.25
CA GLY A 159 34.41 1.68 13.33
C GLY A 159 32.89 1.71 13.17
N ILE A 160 32.32 2.78 12.61
CA ILE A 160 30.89 2.90 12.35
C ILE A 160 30.54 2.22 11.02
N LYS A 161 29.49 1.39 11.03
CA LYS A 161 28.94 0.82 9.80
C LYS A 161 27.93 1.76 9.16
N ILE A 162 27.97 1.86 7.84
CA ILE A 162 27.11 2.77 7.07
C ILE A 162 26.15 1.93 6.24
N PHE A 163 24.87 2.26 6.32
CA PHE A 163 23.82 1.68 5.49
C PHE A 163 23.15 2.78 4.68
N ILE A 164 22.97 2.57 3.39
CA ILE A 164 22.14 3.44 2.54
C ILE A 164 20.80 2.75 2.35
N VAL A 165 19.72 3.37 2.81
CA VAL A 165 18.35 2.87 2.66
C VAL A 165 17.60 3.80 1.72
N SER A 166 17.20 3.31 0.56
CA SER A 166 16.63 4.13 -0.51
C SER A 166 15.47 3.43 -1.22
N ASN A 167 14.67 4.23 -1.92
CA ASN A 167 13.63 3.72 -2.83
C ASN A 167 14.19 3.39 -4.22
N SER A 168 15.37 3.88 -4.55
CA SER A 168 16.07 3.58 -5.81
C SER A 168 16.63 2.16 -5.82
N SER A 169 16.88 1.60 -7.00
CA SER A 169 17.36 0.20 -7.14
C SER A 169 18.78 0.01 -6.62
N THR A 170 19.10 -1.23 -6.23
CA THR A 170 20.43 -1.59 -5.69
C THR A 170 21.51 -1.34 -6.71
N GLU A 171 21.28 -1.75 -7.96
CA GLU A 171 22.25 -1.64 -9.04
C GLU A 171 22.61 -0.18 -9.30
N PHE A 172 21.62 0.71 -9.26
CA PHE A 172 21.82 2.15 -9.45
C PHE A 172 22.72 2.73 -8.36
N ILE A 173 22.39 2.50 -7.09
CA ILE A 173 23.13 3.09 -5.95
C ILE A 173 24.52 2.48 -5.84
N GLU A 174 24.66 1.16 -6.02
CA GLU A 174 25.97 0.51 -6.01
C GLU A 174 26.87 1.01 -7.15
N GLY A 175 26.32 1.21 -8.35
CA GLY A 175 27.06 1.82 -9.45
C GLY A 175 27.55 3.24 -9.11
N ARG A 176 26.67 4.04 -8.50
CA ARG A 176 27.00 5.40 -8.02
C ARG A 176 28.06 5.38 -6.91
N LEU A 177 28.00 4.42 -5.98
CA LEU A 177 28.98 4.25 -4.90
C LEU A 177 30.34 3.84 -5.44
N LYS A 178 30.39 2.88 -6.38
CA LYS A 178 31.63 2.50 -7.06
C LYS A 178 32.28 3.69 -7.75
N HIS A 179 31.49 4.58 -8.35
CA HIS A 179 32.01 5.81 -8.94
C HIS A 179 32.59 6.78 -7.89
N LEU A 180 31.93 6.96 -6.75
CA LEU A 180 32.40 7.84 -5.66
C LEU A 180 33.68 7.31 -4.99
N LEU A 181 33.68 6.02 -4.68
CA LEU A 181 34.71 5.38 -3.85
C LEU A 181 35.89 4.86 -4.68
N GLY A 182 35.69 4.63 -5.98
CA GLY A 182 36.72 4.04 -6.84
C GLY A 182 37.03 2.61 -6.41
N ASN A 183 38.31 2.29 -6.29
CA ASN A 183 38.79 0.96 -5.88
C ASN A 183 39.06 0.85 -4.36
N ASP A 184 38.46 1.73 -3.55
CA ASP A 184 38.60 1.70 -2.09
C ASP A 184 37.80 0.53 -1.49
N ALA A 185 38.42 -0.66 -1.50
CA ALA A 185 37.79 -1.91 -1.09
C ALA A 185 37.34 -1.89 0.38
N ASP A 186 38.07 -1.18 1.24
CA ASP A 186 37.77 -1.08 2.66
C ASP A 186 36.47 -0.30 2.88
N LEU A 187 36.30 0.85 2.20
CA LEU A 187 35.05 1.60 2.26
C LEU A 187 33.87 0.83 1.65
N LEU A 188 34.08 0.17 0.51
CA LEU A 188 33.03 -0.59 -0.17
C LEU A 188 32.51 -1.78 0.66
N GLN A 189 33.35 -2.38 1.52
CA GLN A 189 32.94 -3.47 2.40
C GLN A 189 32.12 -3.00 3.61
N VAL A 190 32.28 -1.74 4.02
CA VAL A 190 31.63 -1.19 5.24
C VAL A 190 30.34 -0.43 4.91
N VAL A 191 30.18 0.05 3.68
CA VAL A 191 28.97 0.72 3.19
C VAL A 191 28.06 -0.30 2.50
N SER A 192 26.88 -0.57 3.08
CA SER A 192 25.90 -1.50 2.51
C SER A 192 24.67 -0.77 1.94
N VAL A 193 24.14 -1.25 0.82
CA VAL A 193 22.95 -0.68 0.16
C VAL A 193 21.73 -1.56 0.42
N HIS A 194 20.62 -0.93 0.81
CA HIS A 194 19.33 -1.57 1.04
C HIS A 194 18.23 -0.80 0.29
N SER A 195 17.89 -1.34 -0.88
CA SER A 195 16.95 -0.75 -1.82
C SER A 195 15.50 -1.16 -1.53
N ASP A 196 14.58 -0.66 -2.35
CA ASP A 196 13.14 -0.96 -2.29
C ASP A 196 12.58 -0.73 -0.88
N ALA A 197 13.07 0.32 -0.21
CA ALA A 197 12.69 0.61 1.16
C ALA A 197 11.21 1.01 1.29
N GLY A 198 10.57 1.44 0.19
CA GLY A 198 9.17 1.82 0.17
C GLY A 198 8.85 2.90 1.20
N LYS A 199 9.76 3.85 1.45
CA LYS A 199 9.63 4.85 2.52
C LYS A 199 8.38 5.69 2.38
N PHE A 200 7.97 5.96 1.15
CA PHE A 200 6.77 6.73 0.83
C PHE A 200 5.46 5.93 1.01
N LEU A 201 5.52 4.61 1.16
CA LEU A 201 4.33 3.76 1.30
C LEU A 201 3.79 3.79 2.73
N VAL A 202 2.78 4.62 2.95
CA VAL A 202 1.99 4.62 4.19
C VAL A 202 1.07 3.39 4.18
N ARG A 203 1.54 2.28 4.75
CA ARG A 203 0.80 1.02 4.85
C ARG A 203 1.21 0.23 6.09
N GLU A 204 0.31 -0.62 6.56
CA GLU A 204 0.59 -1.61 7.61
C GLU A 204 1.52 -2.72 7.09
N LEU A 205 2.11 -3.50 8.02
CA LEU A 205 2.87 -4.71 7.67
C LEU A 205 1.96 -5.74 7.00
N ALA A 206 2.53 -6.52 6.08
CA ALA A 206 1.85 -7.68 5.52
C ALA A 206 1.53 -8.70 6.64
N TRP A 207 0.28 -9.16 6.67
CA TRP A 207 -0.22 -10.03 7.74
C TRP A 207 0.41 -11.42 7.74
N ASP A 208 0.84 -11.89 6.59
CA ASP A 208 1.37 -13.22 6.32
C ASP A 208 2.89 -13.28 6.25
N ASP A 209 3.58 -12.14 6.41
CA ASP A 209 4.98 -12.07 5.96
C ASP A 209 5.96 -12.99 6.71
N SER A 210 5.80 -13.46 7.94
CA SER A 210 6.72 -14.42 8.62
C SER A 210 8.24 -14.08 8.69
N SER A 211 8.80 -13.18 7.89
CA SER A 211 10.22 -12.80 7.88
C SER A 211 10.59 -11.94 9.10
N LEU A 212 9.63 -11.18 9.62
CA LEU A 212 9.77 -10.41 10.85
C LEU A 212 9.49 -11.24 12.10
N SER A 213 10.35 -11.07 13.11
CA SER A 213 10.15 -11.65 14.45
C SER A 213 8.87 -11.13 15.12
N VAL A 214 8.39 -11.90 16.10
CA VAL A 214 7.21 -11.53 16.90
C VAL A 214 7.43 -10.18 17.61
N ASP A 215 8.62 -9.97 18.16
CA ASP A 215 8.98 -8.73 18.87
C ASP A 215 9.03 -7.53 17.91
N ALA A 216 9.57 -7.70 16.70
CA ALA A 216 9.56 -6.64 15.69
C ALA A 216 8.13 -6.26 15.29
N ARG A 217 7.26 -7.25 15.06
CA ARG A 217 5.83 -6.99 14.76
C ARG A 217 5.13 -6.29 15.91
N ALA A 218 5.41 -6.67 17.15
CA ALA A 218 4.87 -6.03 18.35
C ALA A 218 5.34 -4.58 18.47
N MET A 219 6.63 -4.32 18.20
CA MET A 219 7.19 -2.96 18.20
C MET A 219 6.54 -2.08 17.14
N PHE A 220 6.35 -2.59 15.91
CA PHE A 220 5.64 -1.85 14.86
C PHE A 220 4.17 -1.58 15.23
N ALA A 221 3.46 -2.60 15.72
CA ALA A 221 2.06 -2.46 16.14
C ALA A 221 1.87 -1.47 17.31
N ALA A 222 2.91 -1.25 18.10
CA ALA A 222 2.94 -0.28 19.20
C ALA A 222 3.19 1.16 18.75
N LEU A 223 3.70 1.40 17.53
CA LEU A 223 3.80 2.74 16.98
C LEU A 223 2.41 3.36 16.85
N SER A 224 2.26 4.64 17.21
CA SER A 224 1.08 5.42 16.82
C SER A 224 0.98 5.46 15.29
N ALA A 225 -0.25 5.47 14.74
CA ALA A 225 -0.43 5.58 13.29
C ALA A 225 0.07 6.94 12.76
N VAL A 226 -0.14 7.99 13.56
CA VAL A 226 0.25 9.37 13.30
C VAL A 226 1.17 9.83 14.42
N SER A 227 2.12 10.70 14.11
CA SER A 227 2.99 11.34 15.09
C SER A 227 2.17 12.27 15.99
N ASP A 228 2.29 12.09 17.30
CA ASP A 228 1.88 13.11 18.29
C ASP A 228 3.03 14.12 18.55
N ALA A 229 4.22 13.89 17.95
CA ALA A 229 5.37 14.75 18.09
C ALA A 229 5.31 15.84 17.02
N GLY A 230 4.69 16.96 17.38
CA GLY A 230 4.72 18.20 16.65
C GLY A 230 4.77 19.39 17.62
N PRO A 231 5.39 20.52 17.25
CA PRO A 231 5.20 21.80 17.93
C PRO A 231 3.75 22.27 17.71
N ASP A 232 3.26 23.25 18.49
CA ASP A 232 1.92 23.83 18.28
C ASP A 232 1.68 24.36 16.84
N GLU A 233 2.76 24.56 16.07
CA GLU A 233 2.78 24.90 14.64
C GLU A 233 2.81 23.63 13.74
N GLU A 234 2.01 22.62 14.04
CA GLU A 234 1.90 21.41 13.20
C GLU A 234 1.42 21.75 11.79
N PRO A 235 1.93 21.07 10.74
CA PRO A 235 1.25 21.10 9.47
C PRO A 235 -0.16 20.54 9.66
N GLU A 236 -1.18 21.15 9.03
CA GLU A 236 -2.58 20.71 9.16
C GLU A 236 -2.79 19.22 8.75
N ARG A 237 -1.84 18.65 8.01
CA ARG A 237 -1.85 17.27 7.55
C ARG A 237 -1.18 16.31 8.55
N PRO A 238 -1.69 15.07 8.70
CA PRO A 238 -1.09 14.07 9.58
C PRO A 238 0.30 13.62 9.09
N ILE A 239 1.22 13.42 10.04
CA ILE A 239 2.52 12.77 9.82
C ILE A 239 2.40 11.28 10.15
N TYR A 240 2.32 10.42 9.15
CA TYR A 240 2.15 8.98 9.35
C TYR A 240 3.48 8.30 9.74
N LEU A 241 3.46 7.58 10.86
CA LEU A 241 4.61 6.81 11.34
C LEU A 241 4.61 5.36 10.85
N ARG A 242 3.43 4.78 10.61
CA ARG A 242 3.32 3.36 10.22
C ARG A 242 3.58 3.17 8.72
N ARG A 243 4.84 2.86 8.40
CA ARG A 243 5.32 2.58 7.05
C ARG A 243 5.93 1.19 7.01
N GLY A 244 5.10 0.17 6.80
CA GLY A 244 5.47 -1.24 6.93
C GLY A 244 6.67 -1.64 6.08
N ALA A 245 6.73 -1.21 4.82
CA ALA A 245 7.87 -1.47 3.94
C ALA A 245 9.18 -0.87 4.47
N TYR A 246 9.12 0.34 5.02
CA TYR A 246 10.28 0.99 5.59
C TYR A 246 10.73 0.32 6.90
N PHE A 247 9.77 -0.10 7.73
CA PHE A 247 10.07 -0.86 8.94
C PHE A 247 10.75 -2.20 8.61
N GLU A 248 10.28 -2.91 7.58
CA GLU A 248 10.94 -4.11 7.06
C GLU A 248 12.38 -3.82 6.63
N ALA A 249 12.63 -2.71 5.93
CA ALA A 249 13.98 -2.29 5.54
C ALA A 249 14.87 -2.01 6.76
N ILE A 250 14.36 -1.34 7.80
CA ILE A 250 15.08 -1.12 9.06
C ILE A 250 15.44 -2.45 9.73
N CYS A 251 14.50 -3.39 9.80
CA CYS A 251 14.75 -4.72 10.35
C CYS A 251 15.85 -5.44 9.57
N ARG A 252 15.85 -5.39 8.24
CA ARG A 252 16.92 -5.99 7.42
C ARG A 252 18.29 -5.38 7.71
N VAL A 253 18.37 -4.04 7.74
CA VAL A 253 19.61 -3.29 8.01
C VAL A 253 20.20 -3.64 9.38
N LEU A 254 19.36 -3.78 10.39
CA LEU A 254 19.78 -4.10 11.75
C LEU A 254 19.88 -5.61 12.01
N GLY A 255 19.75 -6.45 10.98
CA GLY A 255 19.81 -7.92 11.12
C GLY A 255 18.74 -8.49 12.05
N GLY A 256 17.60 -7.83 12.18
CA GLY A 256 16.51 -8.16 13.10
C GLY A 256 16.72 -7.72 14.55
N ASP A 257 17.91 -7.20 14.91
CA ASP A 257 18.20 -6.73 16.27
C ASP A 257 17.81 -5.25 16.46
N LEU A 258 16.53 -5.03 16.74
CA LEU A 258 15.99 -3.69 17.00
C LEU A 258 16.53 -3.06 18.30
N ALA A 259 17.24 -3.80 19.17
CA ALA A 259 17.91 -3.17 20.30
C ALA A 259 19.04 -2.22 19.85
N GLN A 260 19.58 -2.42 18.64
CA GLN A 260 20.60 -1.55 18.07
C GLN A 260 20.10 -0.15 17.73
N LEU A 261 18.78 0.09 17.63
CA LEU A 261 18.21 1.41 17.30
C LEU A 261 18.78 2.54 18.18
N LYS A 262 19.01 2.28 19.47
CA LYS A 262 19.57 3.27 20.42
C LYS A 262 21.01 3.71 20.08
N ASN A 263 21.73 2.88 19.34
CA ASN A 263 23.09 3.09 18.86
C ASN A 263 23.14 3.43 17.37
N THR A 264 21.98 3.66 16.75
CA THR A 264 21.85 3.99 15.34
C THR A 264 21.47 5.46 15.18
N VAL A 265 22.08 6.13 14.21
CA VAL A 265 21.66 7.45 13.73
C VAL A 265 21.04 7.27 12.34
N PHE A 266 19.80 7.71 12.18
CA PHE A 266 19.15 7.83 10.88
C PHE A 266 19.38 9.25 10.34
N CYS A 267 19.87 9.38 9.12
CA CYS A 267 20.10 10.64 8.44
C CYS A 267 19.22 10.74 7.20
N GLY A 268 18.51 11.84 7.05
CA GLY A 268 17.61 12.10 5.92
C GLY A 268 17.35 13.58 5.78
N ASP A 269 16.79 14.01 4.64
CA ASP A 269 16.46 15.40 4.37
C ASP A 269 14.95 15.69 4.43
N ILE A 270 14.10 14.66 4.57
CA ILE A 270 12.65 14.76 4.75
C ILE A 270 12.23 14.12 6.07
N TRP A 271 11.75 14.93 7.02
CA TRP A 271 11.38 14.46 8.37
C TRP A 271 10.40 13.28 8.35
N GLU A 272 9.27 13.42 7.66
CA GLU A 272 8.19 12.42 7.69
C GLU A 272 8.55 11.10 7.02
N MET A 273 9.44 11.15 6.04
CA MET A 273 9.78 10.00 5.22
C MET A 273 10.97 9.23 5.83
N ASP A 274 11.99 9.95 6.29
CA ASP A 274 13.26 9.33 6.71
C ASP A 274 13.43 9.25 8.22
N LEU A 275 12.84 10.18 9.00
CA LEU A 275 13.27 10.39 10.39
C LEU A 275 12.16 10.16 11.43
N ALA A 276 10.91 10.49 11.13
CA ALA A 276 9.81 10.45 12.09
C ALA A 276 9.59 9.03 12.66
N MET A 277 9.53 8.01 11.79
CA MET A 277 9.36 6.62 12.23
C MET A 277 10.59 6.09 12.98
N PRO A 278 11.85 6.22 12.48
CA PRO A 278 13.02 5.81 13.26
C PRO A 278 13.12 6.49 14.63
N PHE A 279 12.80 7.78 14.73
CA PHE A 279 12.78 8.49 16.02
C PHE A 279 11.75 7.89 16.98
N ALA A 280 10.54 7.63 16.49
CA ALA A 280 9.45 7.01 17.26
C ALA A 280 9.81 5.59 17.72
N LEU A 281 10.60 4.86 16.94
CA LEU A 281 11.15 3.54 17.29
C LEU A 281 12.29 3.61 18.33
N GLY A 282 12.78 4.80 18.66
CA GLY A 282 13.81 5.00 19.69
C GLY A 282 15.20 5.31 19.17
N ALA A 283 15.38 5.50 17.85
CA ALA A 283 16.67 5.83 17.27
C ALA A 283 17.10 7.28 17.54
N ASN A 284 18.35 7.58 17.21
CA ASN A 284 18.82 8.95 17.01
C ASN A 284 18.55 9.36 15.55
N VAL A 285 18.31 10.64 15.31
CA VAL A 285 17.98 11.18 14.00
C VAL A 285 18.80 12.44 13.70
N HIS A 286 19.20 12.59 12.45
CA HIS A 286 19.94 13.72 11.93
C HIS A 286 19.23 14.25 10.68
N LEU A 287 18.76 15.48 10.71
CA LEU A 287 18.12 16.12 9.56
C LEU A 287 19.17 16.88 8.74
N LEU A 288 19.28 16.56 7.46
CA LEU A 288 20.09 17.33 6.54
C LEU A 288 19.28 18.47 5.95
N GLU A 289 19.74 19.70 6.10
CA GLU A 289 19.02 20.85 5.59
C GLU A 289 19.07 20.88 4.06
N ARG A 290 17.89 20.99 3.45
CA ARG A 290 17.73 21.16 2.02
C ARG A 290 18.01 22.62 1.66
N ALA A 291 18.78 22.81 0.59
CA ALA A 291 19.10 24.15 0.08
C ALA A 291 17.98 24.69 -0.83
N PRO A 292 17.96 26.01 -1.09
CA PRO A 292 17.05 26.58 -2.09
C PRO A 292 17.14 25.85 -3.45
N PRO A 293 16.01 25.71 -4.16
CA PRO A 293 14.69 26.27 -3.86
C PRO A 293 13.76 25.34 -3.06
N PHE A 294 14.29 24.31 -2.40
CA PHE A 294 13.51 23.33 -1.63
C PHE A 294 13.84 23.40 -0.13
N PRO A 295 13.74 24.56 0.54
CA PRO A 295 14.22 24.72 1.90
C PRO A 295 13.56 23.71 2.87
N THR A 296 14.31 23.28 3.87
CA THR A 296 13.76 22.55 5.02
C THR A 296 12.67 23.38 5.70
N TYR A 297 11.50 22.78 5.94
CA TYR A 297 10.37 23.50 6.48
C TYR A 297 10.54 23.78 7.98
N PRO A 298 9.97 24.88 8.51
CA PRO A 298 10.07 25.22 9.93
C PRO A 298 9.62 24.11 10.88
N TYR A 299 8.52 23.41 10.55
CA TYR A 299 8.00 22.32 11.39
C TYR A 299 8.98 21.13 11.48
N GLU A 300 9.77 20.85 10.43
CA GLU A 300 10.77 19.76 10.45
C GLU A 300 11.88 20.08 11.47
N LYS A 301 12.36 21.33 11.46
CA LYS A 301 13.36 21.81 12.44
C LYS A 301 12.80 21.79 13.86
N ALA A 302 11.54 22.19 14.02
CA ALA A 302 10.89 22.21 15.32
C ALA A 302 10.60 20.79 15.85
N ALA A 303 10.26 19.83 14.98
CA ALA A 303 10.18 18.41 15.33
C ALA A 303 11.54 17.86 15.80
N LEU A 304 12.63 18.24 15.12
CA LEU A 304 13.99 17.89 15.55
C LEU A 304 14.36 18.49 16.91
N ALA A 305 13.96 19.74 17.17
CA ALA A 305 14.18 20.37 18.47
C ALA A 305 13.47 19.60 19.59
N ALA A 306 12.26 19.07 19.33
CA ALA A 306 11.52 18.23 20.26
C ALA A 306 12.21 16.88 20.54
N CYS A 307 13.07 16.38 19.63
CA CYS A 307 13.89 15.19 19.84
C CYS A 307 15.00 15.36 20.89
N ARG A 308 15.26 16.58 21.36
CA ARG A 308 16.29 16.91 22.36
C ARG A 308 17.67 16.34 21.97
N ASN A 309 18.27 15.54 22.84
CA ASN A 309 19.60 14.96 22.64
C ASN A 309 19.65 13.81 21.61
N ARG A 310 18.50 13.38 21.07
CA ARG A 310 18.40 12.37 20.01
C ARG A 310 18.19 12.97 18.62
N GLY A 311 17.99 14.28 18.52
CA GLY A 311 17.93 15.00 17.25
C GLY A 311 19.15 15.89 17.04
N LEU A 312 19.64 15.93 15.80
CA LEU A 312 20.58 16.94 15.30
C LEU A 312 20.15 17.36 13.89
N TRP A 313 20.69 18.48 13.42
CA TRP A 313 20.60 18.87 12.02
C TRP A 313 21.85 19.62 11.58
N SER A 314 22.09 19.67 10.27
CA SER A 314 23.21 20.40 9.66
C SER A 314 22.94 20.71 8.20
N SER A 315 23.70 21.62 7.59
CA SER A 315 23.57 22.00 6.17
C SER A 315 24.23 21.02 5.19
N ASP A 316 25.13 20.18 5.69
CA ASP A 316 25.98 19.29 4.90
C ASP A 316 26.31 18.03 5.70
N LEU A 317 26.81 17.00 5.02
CA LEU A 317 26.96 15.67 5.62
C LEU A 317 28.02 15.65 6.74
N SER A 318 28.89 16.66 6.83
CA SER A 318 29.93 16.74 7.86
C SER A 318 29.35 16.89 9.27
N GLY A 319 28.12 17.41 9.39
CA GLY A 319 27.42 17.49 10.66
C GLY A 319 27.13 16.14 11.31
N LEU A 320 27.16 15.03 10.56
CA LEU A 320 27.08 13.69 11.14
C LEU A 320 28.23 13.38 12.10
N LEU A 321 29.39 13.99 11.90
CA LEU A 321 30.58 13.78 12.73
C LEU A 321 30.39 14.32 14.15
N MET A 322 29.44 15.24 14.38
CA MET A 322 29.08 15.72 15.72
C MET A 322 28.55 14.59 16.64
N TRP A 323 28.06 13.49 16.07
CA TRP A 323 27.64 12.32 16.84
C TRP A 323 28.82 11.58 17.48
N LEU A 324 30.02 11.68 16.92
CA LEU A 324 31.26 11.13 17.47
C LEU A 324 31.66 11.87 18.76
N ASP A 325 31.62 13.21 18.71
CA ASP A 325 32.04 14.07 19.82
C ASP A 325 31.15 13.95 21.05
N ARG A 326 29.85 13.69 20.86
CA ARG A 326 28.89 13.44 21.94
C ARG A 326 29.23 12.19 22.77
N GLY A 327 29.81 11.18 22.14
CA GLY A 327 30.29 9.97 22.82
C GLY A 327 31.47 10.28 23.76
N SER A 328 32.32 11.22 23.37
CA SER A 328 33.51 11.63 24.13
C SER A 328 33.15 12.51 25.33
N ALA A 329 32.25 13.48 25.18
CA ALA A 329 31.86 14.41 26.25
C ALA A 329 31.07 13.74 27.40
N ARG A 330 30.38 12.61 27.16
CA ARG A 330 29.68 11.87 28.24
C ARG A 330 30.60 11.01 29.09
N ARG A 331 31.81 10.69 28.62
CA ARG A 331 32.80 9.94 29.42
C ARG A 331 33.35 10.78 30.57
N SER A 332 33.22 12.11 30.54
CA SER A 332 33.84 13.03 31.50
C SER A 332 32.96 13.54 32.66
N GLY A 333 31.67 13.16 32.80
CA GLY A 333 30.99 13.18 34.12
C GLY A 333 29.63 13.89 34.29
N ALA A 334 29.09 13.71 35.52
CA ALA A 334 27.93 14.31 36.18
C ALA A 334 26.50 13.86 35.76
N GLY A 335 25.87 13.04 36.62
CA GLY A 335 24.48 12.60 36.50
C GLY A 335 23.50 13.50 37.25
N GLY A 336 22.43 13.92 36.56
CA GLY A 336 21.24 14.54 37.15
C GLY A 336 20.00 13.70 36.82
N SER A 337 19.20 13.37 37.83
CA SER A 337 17.97 12.57 37.72
C SER A 337 16.79 13.40 37.22
N ALA A 338 15.97 12.83 36.33
CA ALA A 338 14.73 13.42 35.85
C ALA A 338 13.50 12.66 36.39
N ASP A 339 12.55 13.43 36.91
CA ASP A 339 11.27 13.00 37.49
C ASP A 339 10.29 12.44 36.43
N SER A 340 9.46 11.48 36.87
CA SER A 340 8.34 10.91 36.09
C SER A 340 7.15 11.89 36.00
N PRO A 341 6.50 12.02 34.83
CA PRO A 341 5.38 12.93 34.65
C PRO A 341 4.06 12.37 35.21
N ALA A 342 3.32 13.23 35.90
CA ALA A 342 1.96 13.00 36.34
C ALA A 342 0.99 12.79 35.16
N ALA A 343 -0.03 11.96 35.35
CA ALA A 343 -1.06 11.67 34.35
C ALA A 343 -1.81 12.94 33.92
N VAL A 344 -1.48 13.43 32.72
CA VAL A 344 -2.16 14.58 32.08
C VAL A 344 -3.58 14.16 31.70
N GLN A 345 -4.58 14.91 32.16
CA GLN A 345 -5.96 14.77 31.67
C GLN A 345 -6.00 15.19 30.19
N GLU A 346 -6.19 14.22 29.31
CA GLU A 346 -6.33 14.42 27.86
C GLU A 346 -7.58 15.29 27.58
N ASN A 347 -7.39 16.36 26.80
CA ASN A 347 -8.49 17.24 26.38
C ASN A 347 -9.53 16.45 25.58
N THR A 348 -10.82 16.62 25.90
CA THR A 348 -11.93 15.92 25.25
C THR A 348 -11.94 16.13 23.73
N ALA A 349 -11.59 17.32 23.24
CA ALA A 349 -11.54 17.61 21.81
C ALA A 349 -10.47 16.77 21.09
N ASP A 350 -9.27 16.67 21.67
CA ASP A 350 -8.15 15.90 21.11
C ASP A 350 -8.48 14.41 21.11
N ARG A 351 -9.14 13.91 22.16
CA ARG A 351 -9.62 12.54 22.23
C ARG A 351 -10.64 12.24 21.12
N VAL A 352 -11.61 13.13 20.87
CA VAL A 352 -12.59 12.95 19.79
C VAL A 352 -11.90 12.94 18.43
N LYS A 353 -10.97 13.87 18.17
CA LYS A 353 -10.18 13.92 16.92
C LYS A 353 -9.39 12.63 16.69
N ARG A 354 -8.76 12.08 17.74
CA ARG A 354 -8.06 10.79 17.69
C ARG A 354 -8.99 9.63 17.37
N LEU A 355 -10.18 9.61 17.96
CA LEU A 355 -11.20 8.58 17.68
C LEU A 355 -11.76 8.70 16.25
N GLU A 356 -11.98 9.91 15.75
CA GLU A 356 -12.40 10.17 14.37
C GLU A 356 -11.38 9.63 13.36
N PHE A 357 -10.10 9.90 13.60
CA PHE A 357 -9.02 9.36 12.79
C PHE A 357 -9.05 7.82 12.77
N TYR A 358 -9.14 7.19 13.95
CA TYR A 358 -9.16 5.73 14.05
C TYR A 358 -10.43 5.11 13.42
N TYR A 359 -11.56 5.84 13.47
CA TYR A 359 -12.77 5.47 12.76
C TYR A 359 -12.57 5.50 11.24
N ALA A 360 -11.96 6.58 10.71
CA ALA A 360 -11.72 6.75 9.29
C ALA A 360 -10.80 5.67 8.72
N GLU A 361 -9.75 5.28 9.45
CA GLU A 361 -8.84 4.19 9.07
C GLU A 361 -9.61 2.87 8.86
N HIS A 362 -10.44 2.47 9.83
CA HIS A 362 -11.23 1.25 9.71
C HIS A 362 -12.35 1.35 8.68
N ALA A 363 -12.87 2.55 8.39
CA ALA A 363 -13.82 2.76 7.31
C ALA A 363 -13.17 2.50 5.95
N GLU A 364 -11.93 2.94 5.76
CA GLU A 364 -11.17 2.71 4.53
C GLU A 364 -10.80 1.22 4.37
N GLN A 365 -10.31 0.56 5.43
CA GLN A 365 -10.04 -0.89 5.41
C GLN A 365 -11.31 -1.70 5.07
N ALA A 366 -12.46 -1.33 5.64
CA ALA A 366 -13.73 -1.96 5.30
C ALA A 366 -14.10 -1.77 3.82
N ARG A 367 -13.89 -0.57 3.26
CA ARG A 367 -14.14 -0.25 1.85
C ARG A 367 -13.20 -1.03 0.93
N GLN A 368 -11.92 -1.14 1.26
CA GLN A 368 -10.94 -1.91 0.49
C GLN A 368 -11.35 -3.38 0.36
N HIS A 369 -11.83 -4.01 1.43
CA HIS A 369 -12.32 -5.39 1.34
C HIS A 369 -13.58 -5.54 0.46
N GLU A 370 -14.44 -4.53 0.38
CA GLU A 370 -15.59 -4.57 -0.55
C GLU A 370 -15.11 -4.40 -2.00
N ASN A 371 -14.21 -3.45 -2.26
CA ASN A 371 -13.62 -3.24 -3.59
C ASN A 371 -12.88 -4.50 -4.08
N GLN A 372 -12.17 -5.21 -3.21
CA GLN A 372 -11.51 -6.48 -3.53
C GLN A 372 -12.52 -7.57 -3.91
N ARG A 373 -13.66 -7.66 -3.23
CA ARG A 373 -14.74 -8.62 -3.56
C ARG A 373 -15.36 -8.33 -4.91
N GLU A 374 -15.59 -7.06 -5.22
CA GLU A 374 -16.09 -6.61 -6.52
C GLU A 374 -15.12 -7.01 -7.64
N ARG A 375 -13.85 -6.58 -7.54
CA ARG A 375 -12.83 -6.87 -8.55
C ARG A 375 -12.63 -8.37 -8.78
N MET A 376 -12.55 -9.14 -7.69
CA MET A 376 -12.39 -10.60 -7.80
C MET A 376 -13.63 -11.24 -8.42
N THR A 377 -14.83 -10.81 -8.06
CA THR A 377 -16.05 -11.36 -8.68
C THR A 377 -16.10 -11.06 -10.17
N ASN A 378 -15.78 -9.84 -10.59
CA ASN A 378 -15.74 -9.47 -12.01
C ASN A 378 -14.69 -10.29 -12.78
N LEU A 379 -13.52 -10.52 -12.19
CA LEU A 379 -12.48 -11.36 -12.77
C LEU A 379 -12.95 -12.82 -12.93
N VAL A 380 -13.51 -13.40 -11.87
CA VAL A 380 -14.02 -14.78 -11.88
C VAL A 380 -15.15 -14.94 -12.91
N LEU A 381 -16.07 -13.96 -13.00
CA LEU A 381 -17.14 -13.95 -14.00
C LEU A 381 -16.58 -13.86 -15.43
N GLY A 382 -15.58 -13.00 -15.68
CA GLY A 382 -14.95 -12.86 -16.99
C GLY A 382 -14.24 -14.13 -17.45
N VAL A 383 -13.43 -14.73 -16.57
CA VAL A 383 -12.72 -15.98 -16.87
C VAL A 383 -13.70 -17.15 -17.04
N ALA A 384 -14.70 -17.28 -16.17
CA ALA A 384 -15.72 -18.32 -16.29
C ALA A 384 -16.53 -18.17 -17.60
N GLY A 385 -16.91 -16.95 -17.97
CA GLY A 385 -17.60 -16.66 -19.22
C GLY A 385 -16.78 -17.07 -20.45
N ALA A 386 -15.48 -16.74 -20.47
CA ALA A 386 -14.57 -17.13 -21.55
C ALA A 386 -14.44 -18.67 -21.66
N LEU A 387 -14.26 -19.37 -20.54
CA LEU A 387 -14.19 -20.83 -20.51
C LEU A 387 -15.50 -21.48 -20.98
N ILE A 388 -16.65 -20.95 -20.58
CA ILE A 388 -17.97 -21.42 -21.06
C ILE A 388 -18.10 -21.21 -22.57
N GLY A 389 -17.63 -20.08 -23.09
CA GLY A 389 -17.56 -19.83 -24.54
C GLY A 389 -16.74 -20.91 -25.26
N VAL A 390 -15.53 -21.19 -24.78
CA VAL A 390 -14.65 -22.24 -25.35
C VAL A 390 -15.32 -23.61 -25.34
N MET A 391 -15.96 -24.00 -24.23
CA MET A 391 -16.68 -25.28 -24.14
C MET A 391 -17.83 -25.38 -25.15
N THR A 392 -18.55 -24.27 -25.34
CA THR A 392 -19.66 -24.19 -26.30
C THR A 392 -19.16 -24.32 -27.74
N PHE A 393 -18.03 -23.68 -28.09
CA PHE A 393 -17.41 -23.83 -29.40
C PHE A 393 -16.82 -25.22 -29.66
N ALA A 394 -16.40 -25.92 -28.60
CA ALA A 394 -15.90 -27.29 -28.67
C ALA A 394 -17.03 -28.35 -28.71
N ASP A 395 -18.28 -27.93 -28.93
CA ASP A 395 -19.48 -28.78 -28.92
C ASP A 395 -19.55 -29.70 -27.70
N LEU A 396 -19.09 -29.21 -26.54
CA LEU A 396 -19.06 -29.97 -25.28
C LEU A 396 -18.42 -31.36 -25.42
N ALA A 397 -17.43 -31.51 -26.31
CA ALA A 397 -16.70 -32.75 -26.47
C ALA A 397 -15.91 -33.11 -25.20
N VAL A 398 -15.45 -34.37 -25.07
CA VAL A 398 -14.80 -34.86 -23.84
C VAL A 398 -13.59 -34.03 -23.40
N TRP A 399 -12.84 -33.45 -24.35
CA TRP A 399 -11.71 -32.55 -24.07
C TRP A 399 -12.12 -31.19 -23.47
N SER A 400 -13.41 -30.90 -23.39
CA SER A 400 -13.97 -29.74 -22.68
C SER A 400 -14.04 -29.96 -21.16
N LEU A 401 -13.87 -31.20 -20.69
CA LEU A 401 -13.97 -31.55 -19.27
C LEU A 401 -12.99 -30.76 -18.36
N PRO A 402 -11.72 -30.53 -18.73
CA PRO A 402 -10.82 -29.69 -17.94
C PRO A 402 -11.33 -28.25 -17.78
N ALA A 403 -11.94 -27.67 -18.81
CA ALA A 403 -12.52 -26.33 -18.75
C ALA A 403 -13.75 -26.31 -17.81
N ALA A 404 -14.61 -27.33 -17.85
CA ALA A 404 -15.76 -27.45 -16.95
C ALA A 404 -15.34 -27.60 -15.47
N LEU A 405 -14.30 -28.41 -15.23
CA LEU A 405 -13.68 -28.54 -13.89
C LEU A 405 -13.06 -27.22 -13.42
N ALA A 406 -12.39 -26.48 -14.30
CA ALA A 406 -11.84 -25.17 -13.99
C ALA A 406 -12.94 -24.16 -13.61
N VAL A 407 -14.05 -24.10 -14.35
CA VAL A 407 -15.21 -23.25 -14.00
C VAL A 407 -15.78 -23.62 -12.62
N THR A 408 -15.91 -24.93 -12.35
CA THR A 408 -16.36 -25.43 -11.03
C THR A 408 -15.43 -24.98 -9.92
N ALA A 409 -14.12 -25.16 -10.08
CA ALA A 409 -13.11 -24.75 -9.11
C ALA A 409 -13.09 -23.23 -8.89
N LEU A 410 -13.25 -22.43 -9.96
CA LEU A 410 -13.36 -20.97 -9.89
C LEU A 410 -14.59 -20.52 -9.11
N GLY A 411 -15.75 -21.14 -9.32
CA GLY A 411 -16.96 -20.86 -8.53
C GLY A 411 -16.79 -21.18 -7.04
N ALA A 412 -16.17 -22.32 -6.71
CA ALA A 412 -15.87 -22.68 -5.33
C ALA A 412 -14.88 -21.71 -4.67
N TYR A 413 -13.80 -21.36 -5.37
CA TYR A 413 -12.82 -20.38 -4.92
C TYR A 413 -13.46 -19.01 -4.68
N GLY A 414 -14.23 -18.51 -5.65
CA GLY A 414 -14.92 -17.22 -5.55
C GLY A 414 -15.88 -17.16 -4.36
N LEU A 415 -16.57 -18.25 -4.05
CA LEU A 415 -17.45 -18.35 -2.88
C LEU A 415 -16.67 -18.22 -1.57
N VAL A 416 -15.57 -18.97 -1.40
CA VAL A 416 -14.72 -18.91 -0.20
C VAL A 416 -14.09 -17.52 -0.05
N PHE A 417 -13.57 -16.96 -1.15
CA PHE A 417 -13.00 -15.62 -1.18
C PHE A 417 -14.02 -14.55 -0.77
N ALA A 418 -15.21 -14.57 -1.38
CA ALA A 418 -16.27 -13.60 -1.10
C ALA A 418 -16.72 -13.66 0.36
N ARG A 419 -16.80 -14.87 0.96
CA ARG A 419 -17.09 -15.08 2.38
C ARG A 419 -16.01 -14.50 3.28
N LYS A 420 -14.74 -14.80 3.01
CA LYS A 420 -13.64 -14.36 3.86
C LYS A 420 -13.49 -12.85 3.87
N HIS A 421 -13.61 -12.20 2.71
CA HIS A 421 -13.56 -10.74 2.64
C HIS A 421 -14.80 -10.07 3.26
N TYR A 422 -15.97 -10.71 3.19
CA TYR A 422 -17.15 -10.22 3.92
C TYR A 422 -16.96 -10.29 5.43
N GLU A 423 -16.45 -11.40 5.96
CA GLU A 423 -16.09 -11.54 7.37
C GLU A 423 -15.12 -10.43 7.81
N ARG A 424 -14.06 -10.18 7.03
CA ARG A 424 -13.08 -9.10 7.29
C ARG A 424 -13.69 -7.70 7.23
N ASN A 425 -14.54 -7.41 6.24
CA ASN A 425 -15.31 -6.16 6.22
C ASN A 425 -16.13 -6.00 7.52
N ARG A 426 -16.76 -7.09 7.97
CA ARG A 426 -17.62 -7.11 9.15
C ARG A 426 -16.84 -6.96 10.44
N TYR A 427 -15.60 -7.40 10.48
CA TYR A 427 -14.63 -7.16 11.55
C TYR A 427 -14.37 -5.67 11.74
N HIS A 428 -13.95 -4.95 10.69
CA HIS A 428 -13.66 -3.51 10.78
C HIS A 428 -14.89 -2.70 11.15
N VAL A 429 -16.06 -3.04 10.60
CA VAL A 429 -17.30 -2.34 10.95
C VAL A 429 -17.74 -2.63 12.40
N SER A 430 -17.37 -3.76 12.98
CA SER A 430 -17.58 -4.02 14.41
C SER A 430 -16.73 -3.09 15.29
N ILE A 431 -15.47 -2.89 14.93
CA ILE A 431 -14.58 -1.96 15.64
C ILE A 431 -15.06 -0.51 15.48
N MET A 432 -15.43 -0.08 14.26
CA MET A 432 -16.01 1.24 14.03
C MET A 432 -17.24 1.52 14.90
N ARG A 433 -18.07 0.50 15.16
CA ARG A 433 -19.23 0.65 16.05
C ARG A 433 -18.81 0.94 17.49
N GLU A 434 -17.74 0.32 17.98
CA GLU A 434 -17.23 0.59 19.33
C GLU A 434 -16.55 1.95 19.43
N ILE A 435 -15.82 2.37 18.39
CA ILE A 435 -15.24 3.72 18.30
C ILE A 435 -16.34 4.77 18.34
N ARG A 436 -17.40 4.59 17.54
CA ARG A 436 -18.54 5.50 17.51
C ARG A 436 -19.22 5.64 18.88
N LYS A 437 -19.40 4.54 19.62
CA LYS A 437 -19.93 4.60 20.98
C LYS A 437 -19.04 5.43 21.91
N GLU A 438 -17.73 5.31 21.77
CA GLU A 438 -16.78 6.08 22.56
C GLU A 438 -16.81 7.57 22.19
N MET A 439 -16.96 7.90 20.90
CA MET A 439 -17.14 9.29 20.45
C MET A 439 -18.45 9.88 20.99
N GLU A 440 -19.56 9.15 20.88
CA GLU A 440 -20.87 9.57 21.42
C GLU A 440 -20.80 9.78 22.95
N TYR A 441 -20.01 8.97 23.65
CA TYR A 441 -19.72 9.14 25.06
C TYR A 441 -18.87 10.40 25.35
N ALA A 442 -17.76 10.59 24.63
CA ALA A 442 -16.87 11.74 24.80
C ALA A 442 -17.57 13.07 24.52
N CYS A 443 -18.48 13.09 23.55
CA CYS A 443 -19.30 14.28 23.23
C CYS A 443 -20.51 14.47 24.17
N GLY A 444 -20.72 13.59 25.16
CA GLY A 444 -21.86 13.66 26.07
C GLY A 444 -23.23 13.42 25.42
N THR A 445 -23.28 12.87 24.20
CA THR A 445 -24.54 12.67 23.45
C THR A 445 -25.26 11.36 23.79
N MET A 446 -24.58 10.41 24.45
CA MET A 446 -25.20 9.15 24.93
C MET A 446 -25.56 9.20 26.42
N LEU A 447 -26.83 8.96 26.75
CA LEU A 447 -27.25 8.63 28.12
C LEU A 447 -26.70 7.23 28.49
N ARG A 448 -25.96 7.16 29.60
CA ARG A 448 -25.16 6.00 30.04
C ARG A 448 -25.95 4.68 29.96
N PRO A 449 -25.50 3.67 29.19
CA PRO A 449 -25.64 2.29 29.61
C PRO A 449 -24.72 2.08 30.82
N PHE A 450 -25.23 1.47 31.89
CA PHE A 450 -24.49 1.24 33.15
C PHE A 450 -23.18 0.44 33.00
N ASP A 451 -22.92 -0.17 31.84
CA ASP A 451 -21.91 -1.22 31.66
C ASP A 451 -20.67 -0.81 30.84
N VAL A 452 -20.56 0.44 30.36
CA VAL A 452 -19.38 0.86 29.58
C VAL A 452 -18.48 1.76 30.44
N PRO A 453 -17.25 1.31 30.76
CA PRO A 453 -16.32 2.12 31.54
C PRO A 453 -15.95 3.40 30.76
N PRO A 454 -15.87 4.57 31.43
CA PRO A 454 -15.40 5.80 30.82
C PRO A 454 -13.98 5.65 30.27
N ASN A 455 -13.66 6.44 29.25
CA ASN A 455 -12.29 6.70 28.83
C ASN A 455 -11.50 5.46 28.40
N ARG A 456 -12.12 4.56 27.63
CA ARG A 456 -11.42 3.36 27.13
C ARG A 456 -10.23 3.76 26.26
N THR A 457 -9.12 3.02 26.37
CA THR A 457 -7.99 3.18 25.45
C THR A 457 -8.34 2.66 24.05
N LEU A 458 -7.62 3.08 23.01
CA LEU A 458 -7.83 2.56 21.65
C LEU A 458 -7.74 1.03 21.59
N ASP A 459 -6.80 0.43 22.32
CA ASP A 459 -6.66 -1.02 22.44
C ASP A 459 -7.90 -1.68 23.07
N GLN A 460 -8.47 -1.09 24.13
CA GLN A 460 -9.69 -1.60 24.75
C GLN A 460 -10.91 -1.50 23.82
N ILE A 461 -11.03 -0.40 23.07
CA ILE A 461 -12.09 -0.21 22.07
C ILE A 461 -11.93 -1.24 20.95
N ARG A 462 -10.71 -1.44 20.43
CA ARG A 462 -10.39 -2.46 19.44
C ARG A 462 -10.76 -3.84 19.95
N LYS A 463 -10.27 -4.24 21.12
CA LYS A 463 -10.57 -5.55 21.74
C LYS A 463 -12.07 -5.76 21.94
N ALA A 464 -12.82 -4.72 22.32
CA ALA A 464 -14.28 -4.80 22.42
C ALA A 464 -14.93 -5.04 21.05
N GLY A 465 -14.47 -4.33 20.00
CA GLY A 465 -14.95 -4.51 18.63
C GLY A 465 -14.66 -5.89 18.07
N VAL A 466 -13.47 -6.42 18.36
CA VAL A 466 -13.03 -7.78 18.02
C VAL A 466 -13.92 -8.82 18.70
N ARG A 467 -14.13 -8.71 20.02
CA ARG A 467 -15.04 -9.61 20.76
C ARG A 467 -16.46 -9.56 20.19
N ALA A 468 -16.97 -8.37 19.91
CA ALA A 468 -18.29 -8.19 19.32
C ALA A 468 -18.39 -8.78 17.90
N HIS A 469 -17.31 -8.75 17.12
CA HIS A 469 -17.28 -9.40 15.81
C HIS A 469 -17.38 -10.92 15.96
N TYR A 470 -16.48 -11.53 16.74
CA TYR A 470 -16.45 -12.98 16.89
C TYR A 470 -17.66 -13.55 17.63
N ALA A 471 -18.30 -12.78 18.51
CA ALA A 471 -19.59 -13.18 19.11
C ALA A 471 -20.74 -13.28 18.08
N ASN A 472 -20.63 -12.58 16.93
CA ASN A 472 -21.65 -12.61 15.88
C ASN A 472 -21.25 -13.49 14.67
N PHE A 473 -19.96 -13.71 14.44
CA PHE A 473 -19.41 -14.41 13.27
C PHE A 473 -18.75 -15.75 13.60
N GLY A 474 -18.38 -15.99 14.86
CA GLY A 474 -17.85 -17.26 15.29
C GLY A 474 -18.92 -18.34 15.12
N ARG A 475 -18.66 -19.28 14.20
CA ARG A 475 -19.16 -20.64 14.38
C ARG A 475 -18.65 -21.14 15.72
N GLU A 476 -19.44 -21.96 16.39
CA GLU A 476 -19.15 -22.62 17.67
C GLU A 476 -17.90 -23.53 17.65
N ASP A 477 -17.09 -23.53 16.57
CA ASP A 477 -16.04 -24.50 16.29
C ASP A 477 -14.67 -24.14 16.91
N HIS A 478 -14.60 -23.23 17.88
CA HIS A 478 -13.34 -22.91 18.57
C HIS A 478 -13.39 -23.22 20.06
N ASN A 479 -12.91 -24.43 20.38
CA ASN A 479 -12.36 -24.84 21.68
C ASN A 479 -11.13 -23.99 22.05
N GLY A 480 -11.33 -22.69 22.28
CA GLY A 480 -10.35 -21.85 22.95
C GLY A 480 -10.33 -22.18 24.45
N PRO A 481 -9.16 -22.29 25.12
CA PRO A 481 -9.03 -22.76 26.50
C PRO A 481 -9.57 -21.79 27.59
N ASN A 482 -10.53 -20.91 27.29
CA ASN A 482 -11.11 -19.97 28.25
C ASN A 482 -12.61 -19.67 28.01
N ALA A 483 -13.33 -20.49 27.22
CA ALA A 483 -14.74 -20.24 26.91
C ALA A 483 -15.73 -20.64 28.02
N GLU A 484 -15.30 -21.35 29.07
CA GLU A 484 -16.21 -21.89 30.11
C GLU A 484 -16.87 -20.85 31.04
N ASN A 485 -16.44 -19.59 31.04
CA ASN A 485 -16.93 -18.58 31.99
C ASN A 485 -17.92 -17.55 31.43
N LEU A 486 -18.35 -17.65 30.18
CA LEU A 486 -19.33 -16.73 29.59
C LEU A 486 -20.73 -17.34 29.62
N LYS A 487 -21.41 -17.29 30.77
CA LYS A 487 -22.85 -17.60 30.86
C LYS A 487 -23.62 -16.56 30.01
N PRO A 488 -24.47 -16.98 29.06
CA PRO A 488 -25.25 -16.07 28.24
C PRO A 488 -26.35 -15.43 29.09
N THR A 489 -26.06 -14.24 29.64
CA THR A 489 -27.07 -13.45 30.34
C THR A 489 -27.94 -12.70 29.31
N HIS A 490 -29.24 -12.96 29.40
CA HIS A 490 -30.35 -12.26 28.74
C HIS A 490 -30.43 -12.32 27.21
N LYS A 491 -31.37 -13.16 26.73
CA LYS A 491 -32.00 -13.05 25.40
C LYS A 491 -32.74 -11.71 25.29
N VAL A 492 -32.04 -10.64 24.94
CA VAL A 492 -32.66 -9.36 24.60
C VAL A 492 -33.28 -9.49 23.20
N LYS A 493 -34.62 -9.56 23.14
CA LYS A 493 -35.40 -9.41 21.89
C LYS A 493 -35.13 -8.04 21.27
N ARG A 494 -34.10 -7.93 20.43
CA ARG A 494 -33.77 -6.71 19.68
C ARG A 494 -34.71 -6.55 18.48
N ARG A 495 -35.79 -5.77 18.66
CA ARG A 495 -36.46 -5.07 17.56
C ARG A 495 -35.72 -3.74 17.32
N ARG A 496 -34.97 -3.59 16.23
CA ARG A 496 -34.59 -2.26 15.67
C ARG A 496 -34.05 -2.34 14.23
N SER A 497 -34.71 -1.55 13.36
CA SER A 497 -34.32 -1.03 12.04
C SER A 497 -33.95 -2.05 10.93
N TYR A 498 -34.97 -2.68 10.36
CA TYR A 498 -34.87 -3.67 9.29
C TYR A 498 -34.40 -3.10 7.93
N ALA A 499 -34.80 -1.89 7.53
CA ALA A 499 -34.65 -1.44 6.13
C ALA A 499 -33.18 -1.30 5.66
N ARG A 500 -32.28 -0.73 6.47
CA ARG A 500 -30.86 -0.57 6.11
C ARG A 500 -30.04 -1.87 6.28
N CYS A 501 -30.48 -2.76 7.17
CA CYS A 501 -29.88 -4.09 7.33
C CYS A 501 -30.20 -4.97 6.12
N ILE A 502 -31.45 -4.90 5.62
CA ILE A 502 -31.91 -5.69 4.46
C ILE A 502 -31.09 -5.37 3.19
N ILE A 503 -30.80 -4.10 2.90
CA ILE A 503 -30.05 -3.74 1.68
C ILE A 503 -28.61 -4.29 1.74
N ARG A 504 -27.94 -4.23 2.90
CA ARG A 504 -26.56 -4.75 3.05
C ARG A 504 -26.49 -6.28 3.08
N LEU A 505 -27.52 -6.94 3.63
CA LEU A 505 -27.66 -8.40 3.53
C LEU A 505 -27.80 -8.84 2.07
N ARG A 506 -28.53 -8.08 1.25
CA ARG A 506 -28.74 -8.40 -0.17
C ARG A 506 -27.46 -8.35 -1.00
N LEU A 507 -26.56 -7.39 -0.77
CA LEU A 507 -25.35 -7.27 -1.58
C LEU A 507 -24.40 -8.45 -1.35
N HIS A 508 -24.16 -8.84 -0.09
CA HIS A 508 -23.34 -10.02 0.20
C HIS A 508 -23.96 -11.31 -0.36
N GLN A 509 -25.27 -11.49 -0.22
CA GLN A 509 -25.99 -12.63 -0.79
C GLN A 509 -25.93 -12.65 -2.31
N MET A 510 -25.97 -11.49 -2.97
CA MET A 510 -25.81 -11.36 -4.42
C MET A 510 -24.42 -11.83 -4.86
N TRP A 511 -23.36 -11.36 -4.19
CA TRP A 511 -21.99 -11.79 -4.47
C TRP A 511 -21.81 -13.31 -4.29
N GLU A 512 -22.30 -13.88 -3.18
CA GLU A 512 -22.28 -15.35 -3.01
C GLU A 512 -23.11 -16.06 -4.08
N GLY A 513 -24.27 -15.51 -4.44
CA GLY A 513 -25.17 -16.06 -5.45
C GLY A 513 -24.51 -16.19 -6.82
N PHE A 514 -23.71 -15.20 -7.24
CA PHE A 514 -22.95 -15.29 -8.49
C PHE A 514 -21.96 -16.45 -8.46
N HIS A 515 -21.23 -16.64 -7.35
CA HIS A 515 -20.26 -17.72 -7.23
C HIS A 515 -20.92 -19.10 -7.14
N TRP A 516 -22.08 -19.21 -6.47
CA TRP A 516 -22.91 -20.41 -6.51
C TRP A 516 -23.41 -20.74 -7.91
N LEU A 517 -23.81 -19.73 -8.68
CA LEU A 517 -24.26 -19.91 -10.06
C LEU A 517 -23.13 -20.46 -10.93
N ILE A 518 -21.93 -19.87 -10.86
CA ILE A 518 -20.75 -20.34 -11.61
C ILE A 518 -20.39 -21.77 -11.21
N LEU A 519 -20.37 -22.07 -9.91
CA LEU A 519 -20.11 -23.41 -9.40
C LEU A 519 -21.12 -24.43 -9.94
N GLY A 520 -22.41 -24.08 -9.93
CA GLY A 520 -23.49 -24.91 -10.46
C GLY A 520 -23.39 -25.13 -11.97
N LEU A 521 -23.07 -24.08 -12.74
CA LEU A 521 -22.86 -24.18 -14.19
C LEU A 521 -21.68 -25.08 -14.54
N GLY A 522 -20.54 -24.93 -13.84
CA GLY A 522 -19.38 -25.80 -14.03
C GLY A 522 -19.71 -27.27 -13.79
N ALA A 523 -20.37 -27.56 -12.66
CA ALA A 523 -20.78 -28.92 -12.32
C ALA A 523 -21.78 -29.49 -13.34
N PHE A 524 -22.73 -28.67 -13.80
CA PHE A 524 -23.67 -29.03 -14.87
C PHE A 524 -22.95 -29.40 -16.16
N PHE A 525 -21.98 -28.59 -16.62
CA PHE A 525 -21.20 -28.90 -17.82
C PHE A 525 -20.37 -30.19 -17.66
N CYS A 526 -19.78 -30.46 -16.48
CA CYS A 526 -19.12 -31.73 -16.23
C CYS A 526 -20.07 -32.92 -16.43
N ILE A 527 -21.29 -32.83 -15.90
CA ILE A 527 -22.31 -33.89 -16.07
C ILE A 527 -22.68 -34.06 -17.54
N VAL A 528 -22.94 -32.96 -18.26
CA VAL A 528 -23.32 -33.01 -19.70
C VAL A 528 -22.22 -33.62 -20.55
N VAL A 529 -20.95 -33.19 -20.37
CA VAL A 529 -19.80 -33.73 -21.13
C VAL A 529 -19.64 -35.23 -20.86
N LEU A 530 -19.72 -35.66 -19.59
CA LEU A 530 -19.63 -37.08 -19.23
C LEU A 530 -20.79 -37.89 -19.80
N THR A 531 -22.02 -37.36 -19.77
CA THR A 531 -23.20 -38.04 -20.32
C THR A 531 -23.09 -38.20 -21.83
N LYS A 532 -22.67 -37.14 -22.56
CA LYS A 532 -22.44 -37.18 -24.01
C LYS A 532 -21.35 -38.17 -24.39
N TRP A 533 -20.30 -38.28 -23.58
CA TRP A 533 -19.21 -39.23 -23.80
C TRP A 533 -19.62 -40.70 -23.53
N MET A 534 -20.49 -40.93 -22.55
CA MET A 534 -20.96 -42.27 -22.19
C MET A 534 -22.08 -42.79 -23.10
N MET A 535 -22.83 -41.91 -23.76
CA MET A 535 -23.81 -42.34 -24.76
C MET A 535 -23.07 -42.84 -26.01
N PRO A 536 -23.32 -44.09 -26.46
CA PRO A 536 -22.78 -44.58 -27.72
C PRO A 536 -23.14 -43.59 -28.83
N SER A 537 -22.16 -43.11 -29.58
CA SER A 537 -22.47 -42.29 -30.75
C SER A 537 -23.23 -43.18 -31.73
N ASP A 538 -24.51 -42.86 -31.97
CA ASP A 538 -25.30 -43.46 -33.04
C ASP A 538 -24.72 -43.10 -34.43
N ASP A 539 -23.61 -42.35 -34.52
CA ASP A 539 -22.73 -42.26 -35.69
C ASP A 539 -21.97 -43.57 -35.96
N GLN A 540 -22.60 -44.73 -35.81
CA GLN A 540 -22.35 -45.77 -36.80
C GLN A 540 -22.76 -45.12 -38.11
N PRO A 541 -21.83 -44.79 -39.04
CA PRO A 541 -22.25 -44.33 -40.36
C PRO A 541 -23.22 -45.41 -40.84
N LEU A 542 -24.45 -45.03 -41.16
CA LEU A 542 -25.40 -45.91 -41.82
C LEU A 542 -24.59 -46.56 -42.94
N ARG A 543 -24.14 -47.80 -42.72
CA ARG A 543 -23.49 -48.60 -43.74
C ARG A 543 -24.63 -48.87 -44.68
N VAL A 544 -24.83 -47.97 -45.63
CA VAL A 544 -25.56 -48.26 -46.85
C VAL A 544 -24.72 -49.35 -47.50
N GLN A 545 -24.98 -50.60 -47.11
CA GLN A 545 -24.61 -51.73 -47.92
C GLN A 545 -25.38 -51.51 -49.22
N LEU A 546 -24.71 -50.94 -50.22
CA LEU A 546 -25.12 -51.11 -51.60
C LEU A 546 -25.14 -52.63 -51.81
N ILE A 547 -26.32 -53.23 -51.71
CA ILE A 547 -26.56 -54.57 -52.20
C ILE A 547 -26.32 -54.43 -53.71
N THR A 548 -25.10 -54.72 -54.16
CA THR A 548 -24.84 -55.05 -55.55
C THR A 548 -25.57 -56.35 -55.80
N GLY A 549 -26.86 -56.23 -56.15
CA GLY A 549 -27.64 -57.32 -56.70
C GLY A 549 -26.89 -57.82 -57.92
N ASP A 550 -26.38 -59.03 -57.81
CA ASP A 550 -25.80 -59.81 -58.89
C ASP A 550 -26.95 -60.19 -59.84
N THR A 551 -27.43 -59.21 -60.62
CA THR A 551 -28.29 -59.49 -61.77
C THR A 551 -27.40 -60.11 -62.83
N THR A 552 -27.37 -61.43 -62.82
CA THR A 552 -27.14 -62.25 -64.00
C THR A 552 -28.07 -61.78 -65.12
N VAL A 553 -27.55 -60.89 -65.97
CA VAL A 553 -28.22 -60.47 -67.20
C VAL A 553 -28.18 -61.67 -68.15
N GLY A 554 -29.34 -62.31 -68.29
CA GLY A 554 -29.61 -63.31 -69.32
C GLY A 554 -29.43 -62.75 -70.74
N PRO A 555 -29.39 -63.63 -71.76
CA PRO A 555 -28.97 -63.27 -73.10
C PRO A 555 -29.88 -62.20 -73.72
N LYS A 556 -29.20 -61.21 -74.35
CA LYS A 556 -29.72 -60.16 -75.25
C LYS A 556 -30.99 -60.61 -75.99
N GLN A 557 -32.12 -59.98 -75.65
CA GLN A 557 -33.27 -59.92 -76.54
C GLN A 557 -33.18 -58.64 -77.37
N GLU A 558 -33.14 -58.83 -78.67
CA GLU A 558 -33.05 -57.82 -79.71
C GLU A 558 -34.38 -57.08 -79.94
N ARG A 559 -34.26 -55.77 -80.29
CA ARG A 559 -35.18 -54.87 -81.03
C ARG A 559 -36.28 -54.10 -80.27
N PRO A 560 -36.86 -53.03 -80.85
CA PRO A 560 -36.47 -52.28 -82.05
C PRO A 560 -36.26 -50.76 -81.83
N ASN A 561 -35.54 -50.20 -82.78
CA ASN A 561 -35.42 -48.79 -83.13
C ASN A 561 -36.79 -48.18 -83.47
N VAL A 562 -37.15 -47.04 -82.87
CA VAL A 562 -38.17 -46.12 -83.40
C VAL A 562 -37.78 -44.68 -83.02
N ASP A 563 -37.50 -43.90 -84.06
CA ASP A 563 -37.37 -42.45 -84.08
C ASP A 563 -38.71 -41.74 -83.78
N GLU A 564 -38.57 -40.48 -83.33
CA GLU A 564 -39.55 -39.37 -83.15
C GLU A 564 -39.90 -38.96 -81.72
#